data_AF-A0A396ZZW4-F1
#
_entry.id   AF-A0A396ZZW4-F1
#
_cell.length_a   1.000
_cell.length_b   1.000
_cell.length_c   1.000
_cell.angle_alpha   90.00
_cell.angle_beta   90.00
_cell.angle_gamma   90.00
#
_symmetry.space_group_name_H-M   'P 1'
#
loop_
_entity.id
_entity.type
_entity.pdbx_description
1 polymer ?
#
loop_
_entity_poly.entity_id
_entity_poly.type
_entity_poly.pdbx_seq_one_letter_code
_entity_poly.pdbx_strand_id
1 'polypeptide(L)'
;MGVARSHRGHGLGAALGLFEKAGKDDSSSPAGISSAALEALANDKKGGVKLVDTLQAMTHNLAMTEASAEGGLGLLMGRPKFSPKTDPHLVTVLSGILKTKAKFALQPRLLACQSLNYLIKLDIRMSDGKKASEYMAMYLDIMDEVAMHHQHESLAKHLAEEATNGLEVACQSHPAAFRDLCQPDPLAKLLGFLTFASTMHVNVLLTTLSLLQKVCQRVHFHTKPPSSSSASHRKLPHAKPAAPQAALPTIMAALETYIGHINPRVQVGAIKCMTVLFHRTPLHEHLTASVTRQLLHIMVAPSTDDGGSHDASRAAVALLSELLDESPTVFTTLVDPDVAQPLMQQLGPMLQTESVATPTLRFLSKVAARIASHQAKESTTLQKFLLAFIKANAVATVSSLLKDGATLHSPSPFLVAVTTSSVAMVRLLIRKGAHVSVEALHAAADARRCDVVLVLLQHGASPNAANEHGETLHQVLAKHPPNHPVTKLLAARLSPATMDHE
;
A
#
# COMPACT_ATOMS: atom_id res chain seq x y z
N MET A 1 19.81 29.74 45.14
CA MET A 1 19.82 30.12 43.71
C MET A 1 18.77 29.29 42.98
N GLY A 2 17.78 29.97 42.37
CA GLY A 2 17.02 29.52 41.20
C GLY A 2 16.16 28.26 41.26
N VAL A 3 14.96 28.34 41.84
CA VAL A 3 13.85 27.42 41.52
C VAL A 3 13.09 28.01 40.32
N ALA A 4 13.19 27.38 39.15
CA ALA A 4 12.45 27.77 37.96
C ALA A 4 10.98 27.34 38.10
N ARG A 5 10.09 28.33 38.06
CA ARG A 5 8.63 28.19 38.09
C ARG A 5 8.13 27.47 36.83
N SER A 6 7.49 26.32 37.02
CA SER A 6 6.60 25.73 36.02
C SER A 6 5.34 26.59 35.93
N HIS A 7 5.11 27.23 34.79
CA HIS A 7 3.88 27.92 34.46
C HIS A 7 2.73 26.90 34.39
N ARG A 8 1.97 26.74 35.48
CA ARG A 8 0.66 26.11 35.46
C ARG A 8 -0.26 26.97 34.59
N GLY A 9 -0.70 26.41 33.46
CA GLY A 9 -1.82 26.93 32.68
C GLY A 9 -3.11 26.82 33.49
N HIS A 10 -3.35 27.78 34.38
CA HIS A 10 -4.67 28.03 34.92
C HIS A 10 -5.51 28.70 33.82
N GLY A 11 -6.18 27.89 33.00
CA GLY A 11 -7.14 28.37 32.02
C GLY A 11 -8.33 29.07 32.70
N LEU A 12 -8.87 30.11 32.06
CA LEU A 12 -10.01 30.91 32.54
C LEU A 12 -11.22 30.07 33.00
N GLY A 13 -11.41 28.86 32.48
CA GLY A 13 -12.48 27.95 32.90
C GLY A 13 -12.43 27.55 34.38
N ALA A 14 -11.22 27.35 34.94
CA ALA A 14 -11.05 27.07 36.37
C ALA A 14 -11.31 28.32 37.25
N ALA A 15 -11.06 29.52 36.70
CA ALA A 15 -11.33 30.80 37.37
C ALA A 15 -12.83 31.16 37.40
N LEU A 16 -13.64 30.57 36.50
CA LEU A 16 -15.08 30.82 36.40
C LEU A 16 -15.94 29.81 37.17
N GLY A 17 -15.35 28.83 37.86
CA GLY A 17 -16.09 27.83 38.65
C GLY A 17 -16.92 26.85 37.81
N LEU A 18 -16.64 26.74 36.51
CA LEU A 18 -17.38 25.86 35.58
C LEU A 18 -16.90 24.41 35.62
N PHE A 19 -15.73 24.17 36.20
CA PHE A 19 -15.16 22.84 36.36
C PHE A 19 -15.33 22.35 37.80
N GLU A 20 -15.76 21.10 37.97
CA GLU A 20 -15.87 20.47 39.30
C GLU A 20 -14.49 20.49 39.99
N LYS A 21 -14.42 21.05 41.21
CA LYS A 21 -13.19 21.02 42.01
C LYS A 21 -12.90 19.57 42.38
N ALA A 22 -11.66 19.12 42.16
CA ALA A 22 -11.17 17.83 42.66
C ALA A 22 -11.25 17.80 44.19
N GLY A 23 -12.38 17.37 44.72
CA GLY A 23 -12.61 17.06 46.12
C GLY A 23 -12.09 15.66 46.46
N LYS A 24 -11.93 15.39 47.75
CA LYS A 24 -11.32 14.17 48.32
C LYS A 24 -12.07 12.85 48.03
N ASP A 25 -13.14 12.89 47.23
CA ASP A 25 -13.94 11.74 46.80
C ASP A 25 -13.91 11.67 45.26
N ASP A 26 -13.32 10.60 44.72
CA ASP A 26 -13.11 10.29 43.28
C ASP A 26 -14.41 10.18 42.45
N SER A 27 -15.16 11.28 42.29
CA SER A 27 -16.46 11.31 41.59
C SER A 27 -16.62 12.44 40.57
N SER A 28 -15.55 13.18 40.25
CA SER A 28 -15.59 14.22 39.22
C SER A 28 -15.75 13.61 37.82
N SER A 29 -16.68 14.13 37.02
CA SER A 29 -16.86 13.73 35.62
C SER A 29 -15.54 13.86 34.84
N PRO A 30 -15.14 12.89 33.98
CA PRO A 30 -13.90 12.96 33.21
C PRO A 30 -13.91 14.12 32.18
N ALA A 31 -15.09 14.60 31.82
CA ALA A 31 -15.25 15.82 31.03
C ALA A 31 -14.94 17.10 31.83
N GLY A 32 -15.03 17.03 33.16
CA GLY A 32 -14.86 18.14 34.07
C GLY A 32 -16.01 19.16 34.08
N ILE A 33 -17.02 19.00 33.22
CA ILE A 33 -18.21 19.87 33.10
C ILE A 33 -19.49 19.02 32.96
N SER A 34 -20.63 19.54 33.44
CA SER A 34 -21.96 18.93 33.25
C SER A 34 -22.61 19.31 31.91
N SER A 35 -23.49 18.45 31.38
CA SER A 35 -24.28 18.71 30.17
C SER A 35 -25.09 20.00 30.25
N ALA A 36 -25.75 20.24 31.38
CA ALA A 36 -26.56 21.43 31.61
C ALA A 36 -25.71 22.73 31.54
N ALA A 37 -24.51 22.71 32.11
CA ALA A 37 -23.59 23.85 32.03
C ALA A 37 -23.10 24.08 30.59
N LEU A 38 -22.75 23.00 29.87
CA LEU A 38 -22.36 23.09 28.47
C LEU A 38 -23.49 23.58 27.56
N GLU A 39 -24.72 23.11 27.79
CA GLU A 39 -25.92 23.51 27.04
C GLU A 39 -26.27 24.98 27.28
N ALA A 40 -26.17 25.45 28.52
CA ALA A 40 -26.36 26.86 28.85
C ALA A 40 -25.36 27.75 28.10
N LEU A 41 -24.07 27.36 28.08
CA LEU A 41 -23.04 28.06 27.30
C LEU A 41 -23.30 28.00 25.80
N ALA A 42 -23.75 26.86 25.28
CA ALA A 42 -24.08 26.68 23.87
C ALA A 42 -25.28 27.53 23.43
N ASN A 43 -26.16 27.92 24.36
CA ASN A 43 -27.32 28.78 24.12
C ASN A 43 -27.06 30.28 24.38
N ASP A 44 -25.93 30.63 25.01
CA ASP A 44 -25.54 32.02 25.22
C ASP A 44 -25.07 32.69 23.92
N LYS A 45 -25.85 33.63 23.41
CA LYS A 45 -25.53 34.41 22.18
C LYS A 45 -24.22 35.20 22.29
N LYS A 46 -23.74 35.51 23.50
CA LYS A 46 -22.48 36.25 23.73
C LYS A 46 -21.35 35.33 24.21
N GLY A 47 -21.62 34.05 24.40
CA GLY A 47 -20.73 33.07 25.03
C GLY A 47 -19.76 32.35 24.09
N GLY A 48 -19.67 32.73 22.80
CA GLY A 48 -18.92 31.96 21.79
C GLY A 48 -17.46 31.66 22.17
N VAL A 49 -16.72 32.65 22.68
CA VAL A 49 -15.33 32.45 23.15
C VAL A 49 -15.28 31.52 24.35
N LYS A 50 -16.19 31.71 25.33
CA LYS A 50 -16.28 30.87 26.53
C LYS A 50 -16.61 29.42 26.19
N LEU A 51 -17.48 29.20 25.19
CA LEU A 51 -17.81 27.87 24.71
C LEU A 51 -16.59 27.17 24.12
N VAL A 52 -15.80 27.88 23.31
CA VAL A 52 -14.54 27.34 22.74
C VAL A 52 -13.55 26.98 23.84
N ASP A 53 -13.29 27.89 24.79
CA ASP A 53 -12.37 27.65 25.90
C ASP A 53 -12.80 26.44 26.74
N THR A 54 -14.10 26.32 26.98
CA THR A 54 -14.70 25.21 27.75
C THR A 54 -14.56 23.88 27.01
N LEU A 55 -14.91 23.84 25.72
CA LEU A 55 -14.76 22.65 24.89
C LEU A 55 -13.30 22.24 24.76
N GLN A 56 -12.37 23.18 24.66
CA GLN A 56 -10.93 22.89 24.58
C GLN A 56 -10.41 22.27 25.89
N ALA A 57 -10.79 22.83 27.04
CA ALA A 57 -10.44 22.27 28.34
C ALA A 57 -11.07 20.87 28.55
N MET A 58 -12.32 20.68 28.11
CA MET A 58 -13.00 19.39 28.14
C MET A 58 -12.29 18.35 27.28
N THR A 59 -11.95 18.67 26.02
CA THR A 59 -11.20 17.77 25.12
C THR A 59 -9.85 17.37 25.75
N HIS A 60 -9.15 18.30 26.40
CA HIS A 60 -7.90 18.01 27.09
C HIS A 60 -8.08 17.01 28.24
N ASN A 61 -9.10 17.21 29.11
CA ASN A 61 -9.38 16.32 30.22
C ASN A 61 -9.74 14.89 29.75
N LEU A 62 -10.55 14.80 28.69
CA LEU A 62 -10.92 13.52 28.10
C LEU A 62 -9.72 12.79 27.49
N ALA A 63 -8.83 13.51 26.80
CA ALA A 63 -7.59 12.94 26.25
C ALA A 63 -6.65 12.42 27.35
N MET A 64 -6.47 13.17 28.44
CA MET A 64 -5.68 12.72 29.60
C MET A 64 -6.29 11.47 30.26
N THR A 65 -7.62 11.40 30.32
CA THR A 65 -8.35 10.27 30.86
C THR A 65 -8.17 9.02 29.99
N GLU A 66 -8.31 9.14 28.68
CA GLU A 66 -8.09 8.04 27.72
C GLU A 66 -6.65 7.49 27.83
N ALA A 67 -5.64 8.37 27.80
CA ALA A 67 -4.24 7.98 27.89
C ALA A 67 -3.91 7.24 29.19
N SER A 68 -4.53 7.65 30.30
CA SER A 68 -4.39 6.98 31.60
C SER A 68 -5.03 5.58 31.63
N ALA A 69 -6.08 5.36 30.83
CA ALA A 69 -6.74 4.06 30.70
C ALA A 69 -5.94 3.07 29.81
N GLU A 70 -5.10 3.55 28.90
CA GLU A 70 -4.25 2.74 28.02
C GLU A 70 -2.86 2.39 28.61
N GLY A 71 -2.39 3.12 29.63
CA GLY A 71 -1.07 2.92 30.25
C GLY A 71 -0.90 1.62 31.07
N GLY A 72 0.36 1.17 31.25
CA GLY A 72 0.75 -0.14 31.80
C GLY A 72 0.22 -0.51 33.20
N LEU A 73 -0.29 0.43 34.00
CA LEU A 73 -1.00 0.12 35.25
C LEU A 73 -2.43 -0.41 35.02
N GLY A 74 -3.10 0.00 33.94
CA GLY A 74 -4.46 -0.43 33.59
C GLY A 74 -4.55 -1.87 33.06
N LEU A 75 -3.43 -2.40 32.56
CA LEU A 75 -3.29 -3.82 32.16
C LEU A 75 -3.11 -4.76 33.36
N LEU A 76 -2.53 -4.27 34.48
CA LEU A 76 -2.18 -5.08 35.65
C LEU A 76 -3.32 -5.18 36.67
N MET A 77 -4.13 -4.12 36.83
CA MET A 77 -5.22 -4.04 37.81
C MET A 77 -6.62 -4.34 37.24
N GLY A 78 -6.68 -4.73 35.96
CA GLY A 78 -7.93 -4.73 35.19
C GLY A 78 -8.30 -3.32 34.80
N ARG A 79 -8.73 -3.13 33.53
CA ARG A 79 -9.23 -1.83 33.06
C ARG A 79 -10.26 -1.32 34.06
N PRO A 80 -10.16 -0.07 34.57
CA PRO A 80 -11.22 0.48 35.39
C PRO A 80 -12.53 0.25 34.65
N LYS A 81 -13.53 -0.32 35.34
CA LYS A 81 -14.89 -0.47 34.82
C LYS A 81 -15.48 0.92 34.66
N PHE A 82 -15.02 1.65 33.65
CA PHE A 82 -15.57 2.93 33.27
C PHE A 82 -16.86 2.62 32.53
N SER A 83 -17.98 2.72 33.24
CA SER A 83 -19.28 2.82 32.60
C SER A 83 -19.53 4.30 32.30
N PRO A 84 -20.03 4.67 31.11
CA PRO A 84 -20.60 5.99 30.87
C PRO A 84 -21.90 6.11 31.67
N LYS A 85 -21.78 6.26 32.99
CA LYS A 85 -22.75 6.92 33.87
C LYS A 85 -22.41 8.41 34.02
N THR A 86 -21.41 8.87 33.26
CA THR A 86 -21.00 10.25 33.09
C THR A 86 -21.98 10.91 32.14
N ASP A 87 -23.05 11.48 32.72
CA ASP A 87 -24.01 12.37 32.08
C ASP A 87 -24.43 11.97 30.64
N PRO A 88 -25.46 11.13 30.49
CA PRO A 88 -25.89 10.64 29.17
C PRO A 88 -26.36 11.77 28.23
N HIS A 89 -26.66 12.96 28.77
CA HIS A 89 -27.08 14.10 27.98
C HIS A 89 -25.91 14.88 27.35
N LEU A 90 -24.70 14.71 27.87
CA LEU A 90 -23.50 15.39 27.38
C LEU A 90 -23.23 15.08 25.90
N VAL A 91 -23.37 13.82 25.51
CA VAL A 91 -23.21 13.40 24.11
C VAL A 91 -24.27 14.04 23.22
N THR A 92 -25.51 14.17 23.70
CA THR A 92 -26.59 14.84 22.97
C THR A 92 -26.28 16.32 22.74
N VAL A 93 -25.79 17.02 23.77
CA VAL A 93 -25.40 18.43 23.67
C VAL A 93 -24.25 18.61 22.67
N LEU A 94 -23.19 17.80 22.77
CA LEU A 94 -22.06 17.84 21.84
C LEU A 94 -22.49 17.52 20.40
N SER A 95 -23.35 16.52 20.22
CA SER A 95 -23.93 16.18 18.91
C SER A 95 -24.75 17.35 18.34
N GLY A 96 -25.48 18.06 19.19
CA GLY A 96 -26.23 19.27 18.82
C GLY A 96 -25.31 20.41 18.38
N ILE A 97 -24.22 20.66 19.11
CA ILE A 97 -23.19 21.65 18.74
C ILE A 97 -22.59 21.29 17.37
N LEU A 98 -22.23 20.02 17.18
CA LEU A 98 -21.60 19.53 15.96
C LEU A 98 -22.51 19.62 14.72
N LYS A 99 -23.81 19.30 14.86
CA LYS A 99 -24.79 19.29 13.77
C LYS A 99 -25.33 20.67 13.38
N THR A 100 -25.36 21.65 14.31
CA THR A 100 -26.05 22.93 14.09
C THR A 100 -25.16 23.98 13.41
N LYS A 101 -24.91 23.77 12.11
CA LYS A 101 -24.03 24.60 11.25
C LYS A 101 -24.38 26.09 11.25
N ALA A 102 -25.67 26.41 11.28
CA ALA A 102 -26.17 27.79 11.28
C ALA A 102 -25.85 28.56 12.57
N LYS A 103 -25.61 27.84 13.67
CA LYS A 103 -25.42 28.42 15.01
C LYS A 103 -23.95 28.42 15.44
N PHE A 104 -23.21 27.37 15.09
CA PHE A 104 -21.84 27.18 15.56
C PHE A 104 -20.84 27.24 14.42
N ALA A 105 -19.80 28.08 14.59
CA ALA A 105 -18.64 28.10 13.71
C ALA A 105 -17.88 26.76 13.75
N LEU A 106 -16.95 26.56 12.81
CA LEU A 106 -16.18 25.33 12.69
C LEU A 106 -15.36 24.98 13.94
N GLN A 107 -14.81 25.98 14.65
CA GLN A 107 -13.94 25.72 15.81
C GLN A 107 -14.66 25.01 16.97
N PRO A 108 -15.82 25.50 17.48
CA PRO A 108 -16.61 24.75 18.46
C PRO A 108 -17.04 23.37 17.95
N ARG A 109 -17.38 23.25 16.66
CA ARG A 109 -17.78 21.97 16.05
C ARG A 109 -16.63 20.97 16.06
N LEU A 110 -15.42 21.39 15.69
CA LEU A 110 -14.21 20.55 15.77
C LEU A 110 -13.95 20.06 17.18
N LEU A 111 -13.94 20.95 18.17
CA LEU A 111 -13.70 20.57 19.56
C LEU A 111 -14.78 19.62 20.10
N ALA A 112 -16.05 19.84 19.70
CA ALA A 112 -17.13 18.93 20.04
C ALA A 112 -16.96 17.55 19.39
N CYS A 113 -16.51 17.49 18.13
CA CYS A 113 -16.19 16.25 17.42
C CYS A 113 -15.07 15.46 18.13
N GLN A 114 -14.00 16.14 18.53
CA GLN A 114 -12.89 15.54 19.28
C GLN A 114 -13.35 15.00 20.65
N SER A 115 -14.11 15.80 21.39
CA SER A 115 -14.70 15.38 22.67
C SER A 115 -15.59 14.15 22.51
N LEU A 116 -16.42 14.09 21.46
CA LEU A 116 -17.25 12.92 21.16
C LEU A 116 -16.41 11.68 20.87
N ASN A 117 -15.33 11.81 20.10
CA ASN A 117 -14.44 10.67 19.80
C ASN A 117 -13.84 10.06 21.07
N TYR A 118 -13.34 10.88 22.00
CA TYR A 118 -12.83 10.38 23.28
C TYR A 118 -13.94 9.71 24.11
N LEU A 119 -15.14 10.30 24.18
CA LEU A 119 -16.27 9.72 24.91
C LEU A 119 -16.69 8.36 24.33
N ILE A 120 -16.76 8.24 23.01
CA ILE A 120 -17.10 6.98 22.33
C ILE A 120 -16.05 5.90 22.61
N LYS A 121 -14.75 6.25 22.61
CA LYS A 121 -13.68 5.29 22.94
C LYS A 121 -13.71 4.84 24.39
N LEU A 122 -14.01 5.76 25.32
CA LEU A 122 -14.19 5.44 26.73
C LEU A 122 -15.45 4.58 26.98
N ASP A 123 -16.48 4.70 26.14
CA ASP A 123 -17.63 3.80 26.08
C ASP A 123 -17.31 2.52 25.30
N ILE A 124 -16.38 1.71 25.84
CA ILE A 124 -15.68 0.58 25.17
C ILE A 124 -16.61 -0.47 24.53
N ARG A 125 -17.93 -0.44 24.76
CA ARG A 125 -18.86 -1.38 24.12
C ARG A 125 -19.90 -0.77 23.22
N MET A 126 -20.13 0.55 23.26
CA MET A 126 -21.20 1.20 22.48
C MET A 126 -22.43 0.26 22.39
N SER A 127 -22.89 -0.24 23.55
CA SER A 127 -23.75 -1.44 23.62
C SER A 127 -25.08 -1.27 22.89
N ASP A 128 -25.44 -0.03 22.60
CA ASP A 128 -26.59 0.36 21.81
C ASP A 128 -26.20 0.54 20.34
N GLY A 129 -26.56 -0.46 19.52
CA GLY A 129 -26.35 -0.43 18.08
C GLY A 129 -27.08 0.70 17.34
N LYS A 130 -28.17 1.23 17.90
CA LYS A 130 -28.88 2.38 17.32
C LYS A 130 -28.04 3.64 17.47
N LYS A 131 -27.51 3.90 18.66
CA LYS A 131 -26.60 5.04 18.90
C LYS A 131 -25.35 4.96 18.03
N ALA A 132 -24.77 3.78 17.90
CA ALA A 132 -23.61 3.60 17.01
C ALA A 132 -23.91 3.97 15.56
N SER A 133 -25.12 3.63 15.09
CA SER A 133 -25.57 3.95 13.74
C SER A 133 -25.90 5.44 13.57
N GLU A 134 -26.42 6.09 14.62
CA GLU A 134 -26.62 7.54 14.67
C GLU A 134 -25.30 8.33 14.64
N TYR A 135 -24.26 7.86 15.33
CA TYR A 135 -22.92 8.44 15.26
C TYR A 135 -22.28 8.24 13.89
N MET A 136 -22.35 7.03 13.34
CA MET A 136 -21.89 6.74 11.98
C MET A 136 -22.51 7.69 10.96
N ALA A 137 -23.84 7.87 11.00
CA ALA A 137 -24.55 8.79 10.11
C ALA A 137 -24.11 10.25 10.32
N MET A 138 -23.96 10.68 11.57
CA MET A 138 -23.48 12.02 11.90
C MET A 138 -22.09 12.29 11.32
N TYR A 139 -21.14 11.36 11.47
CA TYR A 139 -19.78 11.53 10.93
C TYR A 139 -19.79 11.58 9.40
N LEU A 140 -20.59 10.74 8.74
CA LEU A 140 -20.75 10.81 7.29
C LEU A 140 -21.34 12.14 6.81
N ASP A 141 -22.32 12.70 7.52
CA ASP A 141 -22.92 14.00 7.18
C ASP A 141 -21.89 15.14 7.25
N ILE A 142 -20.94 15.06 8.19
CA ILE A 142 -19.85 16.03 8.33
C ILE A 142 -18.83 15.86 7.20
N MET A 143 -18.44 14.61 6.92
CA MET A 143 -17.51 14.30 5.83
C MET A 143 -18.07 14.80 4.48
N ASP A 144 -19.35 14.53 4.21
CA ASP A 144 -20.06 14.96 3.01
C ASP A 144 -20.16 16.49 2.92
N GLU A 145 -20.50 17.17 4.03
CA GLU A 145 -20.51 18.63 4.11
C GLU A 145 -19.15 19.25 3.74
N VAL A 146 -18.07 18.77 4.36
CA VAL A 146 -16.73 19.32 4.14
C VAL A 146 -16.30 19.09 2.70
N ALA A 147 -16.57 17.91 2.14
CA ALA A 147 -16.28 17.58 0.75
C ALA A 147 -17.03 18.47 -0.25
N MET A 148 -18.28 18.86 0.06
CA MET A 148 -19.10 19.68 -0.84
C MET A 148 -18.86 21.19 -0.72
N HIS A 149 -18.55 21.71 0.47
CA HIS A 149 -18.62 23.16 0.72
C HIS A 149 -17.31 23.80 1.22
N HIS A 150 -16.39 23.03 1.80
CA HIS A 150 -15.24 23.59 2.52
C HIS A 150 -13.89 23.00 2.08
N GLN A 151 -13.73 22.76 0.77
CA GLN A 151 -12.59 22.03 0.22
C GLN A 151 -11.21 22.67 0.49
N HIS A 152 -11.16 23.98 0.73
CA HIS A 152 -9.91 24.75 0.92
C HIS A 152 -9.68 25.23 2.36
N GLU A 153 -10.64 25.03 3.25
CA GLU A 153 -10.57 25.55 4.62
C GLU A 153 -9.86 24.56 5.55
N SER A 154 -8.68 24.94 6.06
CA SER A 154 -7.84 24.08 6.92
C SER A 154 -8.61 23.53 8.14
N LEU A 155 -9.42 24.38 8.77
CA LEU A 155 -10.19 23.97 9.94
C LEU A 155 -11.30 22.96 9.61
N ALA A 156 -11.94 23.10 8.43
CA ALA A 156 -12.91 22.14 7.95
C ALA A 156 -12.25 20.79 7.60
N LYS A 157 -11.03 20.81 7.06
CA LYS A 157 -10.23 19.60 6.83
C LYS A 157 -9.92 18.87 8.15
N HIS A 158 -9.51 19.57 9.20
CA HIS A 158 -9.33 18.95 10.52
C HIS A 158 -10.64 18.36 11.07
N LEU A 159 -11.77 19.03 10.85
CA LEU A 159 -13.08 18.50 11.23
C LEU A 159 -13.42 17.20 10.47
N ALA A 160 -13.14 17.13 9.17
CA ALA A 160 -13.31 15.90 8.39
C ALA A 160 -12.35 14.78 8.82
N GLU A 161 -11.12 15.11 9.20
CA GLU A 161 -10.16 14.14 9.76
C GLU A 161 -10.71 13.53 11.05
N GLU A 162 -11.18 14.37 11.98
CA GLU A 162 -11.75 13.88 13.24
C GLU A 162 -13.04 13.08 13.01
N ALA A 163 -13.88 13.50 12.05
CA ALA A 163 -15.07 12.76 11.68
C ALA A 163 -14.74 11.40 11.05
N THR A 164 -13.68 11.32 10.24
CA THR A 164 -13.22 10.06 9.64
C THR A 164 -12.73 9.09 10.72
N ASN A 165 -11.99 9.58 11.71
CA ASN A 165 -11.56 8.77 12.87
C ASN A 165 -12.77 8.29 13.69
N GLY A 166 -13.74 9.17 13.94
CA GLY A 166 -14.97 8.84 14.65
C GLY A 166 -15.82 7.79 13.93
N LEU A 167 -15.94 7.92 12.60
CA LEU A 167 -16.61 6.94 11.74
C LEU A 167 -15.95 5.56 11.83
N GLU A 168 -14.61 5.52 11.78
CA GLU A 168 -13.87 4.29 11.92
C GLU A 168 -14.14 3.63 13.27
N VAL A 169 -14.01 4.36 14.37
CA VAL A 169 -14.27 3.85 15.72
C VAL A 169 -15.71 3.35 15.82
N ALA A 170 -16.71 4.11 15.36
CA ALA A 170 -18.12 3.69 15.41
C ALA A 170 -18.36 2.37 14.66
N CYS A 171 -17.77 2.22 13.47
CA CYS A 171 -17.90 1.00 12.67
C CYS A 171 -17.12 -0.19 13.24
N GLN A 172 -16.02 0.05 13.95
CA GLN A 172 -15.23 -0.99 14.62
C GLN A 172 -15.89 -1.45 15.94
N SER A 173 -16.44 -0.51 16.71
CA SER A 173 -17.03 -0.78 18.02
C SER A 173 -18.35 -1.52 17.95
N HIS A 174 -19.16 -1.35 16.88
CA HIS A 174 -20.46 -2.01 16.79
C HIS A 174 -20.83 -2.48 15.36
N PRO A 175 -21.20 -3.77 15.15
CA PRO A 175 -21.55 -4.31 13.83
C PRO A 175 -22.74 -3.64 13.13
N ALA A 176 -23.70 -3.11 13.90
CA ALA A 176 -24.86 -2.40 13.34
C ALA A 176 -24.45 -1.15 12.56
N ALA A 177 -23.54 -0.34 13.10
CA ALA A 177 -23.04 0.86 12.43
C ALA A 177 -22.40 0.52 11.09
N PHE A 178 -21.56 -0.53 11.05
CA PHE A 178 -20.94 -0.97 9.81
C PHE A 178 -21.92 -1.58 8.81
N ARG A 179 -22.94 -2.32 9.28
CA ARG A 179 -24.01 -2.83 8.40
C ARG A 179 -24.82 -1.68 7.78
N ASP A 180 -25.08 -0.64 8.55
CA ASP A 180 -25.82 0.52 8.11
C ASP A 180 -24.98 1.40 7.17
N LEU A 181 -23.66 1.49 7.38
CA LEU A 181 -22.70 2.09 6.43
C LEU A 181 -22.75 1.42 5.04
N CYS A 182 -23.01 0.11 4.99
CA CYS A 182 -23.10 -0.64 3.75
C CYS A 182 -24.43 -0.43 2.98
N GLN A 183 -25.37 0.37 3.51
CA GLN A 183 -26.61 0.70 2.80
C GLN A 183 -26.37 1.75 1.71
N PRO A 184 -27.26 1.87 0.70
CA PRO A 184 -27.03 2.75 -0.46
C PRO A 184 -26.72 4.22 -0.12
N ASP A 185 -27.50 4.86 0.77
CA ASP A 185 -27.32 6.29 1.06
C ASP A 185 -26.05 6.60 1.87
N PRO A 186 -25.75 5.87 2.98
CA PRO A 186 -24.48 6.06 3.70
C PRO A 186 -23.26 5.72 2.84
N LEU A 187 -23.36 4.66 2.03
CA LEU A 187 -22.29 4.28 1.12
C LEU A 187 -22.03 5.38 0.08
N ALA A 188 -23.08 5.99 -0.49
CA ALA A 188 -22.93 7.07 -1.44
C ALA A 188 -22.15 8.25 -0.85
N LYS A 189 -22.39 8.62 0.41
CA LYS A 189 -21.63 9.67 1.12
C LYS A 189 -20.16 9.29 1.32
N LEU A 190 -19.89 8.04 1.73
CA LEU A 190 -18.51 7.56 1.85
C LEU A 190 -17.77 7.61 0.50
N LEU A 191 -18.44 7.20 -0.59
CA LEU A 191 -17.87 7.23 -1.94
C LEU A 191 -17.69 8.66 -2.47
N GLY A 192 -18.60 9.58 -2.13
CA GLY A 192 -18.46 11.01 -2.40
C GLY A 192 -17.25 11.59 -1.67
N PHE A 193 -17.06 11.25 -0.39
CA PHE A 193 -15.89 11.67 0.38
C PHE A 193 -14.59 11.07 -0.15
N LEU A 194 -14.61 9.84 -0.66
CA LEU A 194 -13.44 9.17 -1.23
C LEU A 194 -12.78 10.04 -2.31
N THR A 195 -13.53 10.62 -3.24
CA THR A 195 -12.94 11.46 -4.30
C THR A 195 -12.24 12.70 -3.71
N PHE A 196 -12.84 13.33 -2.70
CA PHE A 196 -12.29 14.48 -1.98
C PHE A 196 -11.09 14.13 -1.09
N ALA A 197 -11.06 12.92 -0.52
CA ALA A 197 -10.01 12.47 0.41
C ALA A 197 -8.62 12.51 -0.22
N SER A 198 -8.49 12.50 -1.55
CA SER A 198 -7.23 12.74 -2.28
C SER A 198 -6.53 14.06 -1.89
N THR A 199 -7.27 15.05 -1.38
CA THR A 199 -6.77 16.37 -0.97
C THR A 199 -6.46 16.49 0.53
N MET A 200 -6.61 15.39 1.27
CA MET A 200 -6.51 15.32 2.72
C MET A 200 -5.13 14.81 3.18
N HIS A 201 -4.88 14.89 4.48
CA HIS A 201 -3.69 14.29 5.09
C HIS A 201 -3.67 12.77 4.88
N VAL A 202 -2.47 12.18 4.75
CA VAL A 202 -2.28 10.76 4.40
C VAL A 202 -3.04 9.80 5.31
N ASN A 203 -3.13 10.09 6.61
CA ASN A 203 -3.84 9.24 7.56
C ASN A 203 -5.34 9.15 7.26
N VAL A 204 -5.97 10.24 6.81
CA VAL A 204 -7.39 10.26 6.42
C VAL A 204 -7.62 9.35 5.22
N LEU A 205 -6.74 9.38 4.22
CA LEU A 205 -6.81 8.45 3.09
C LEU A 205 -6.67 7.00 3.54
N LEU A 206 -5.70 6.69 4.40
CA LEU A 206 -5.46 5.33 4.88
C LEU A 206 -6.66 4.78 5.66
N THR A 207 -7.25 5.60 6.54
CA THR A 207 -8.47 5.23 7.28
C THR A 207 -9.66 5.03 6.34
N THR A 208 -9.85 5.92 5.37
CA THR A 208 -10.92 5.81 4.37
C THR A 208 -10.76 4.56 3.51
N LEU A 209 -9.54 4.23 3.09
CA LEU A 209 -9.21 3.00 2.35
C LEU A 209 -9.43 1.74 3.18
N SER A 210 -9.09 1.76 4.48
CA SER A 210 -9.35 0.66 5.41
C SER A 210 -10.85 0.38 5.53
N LEU A 211 -11.67 1.43 5.66
CA LEU A 211 -13.14 1.31 5.66
C LEU A 211 -13.66 0.79 4.31
N LEU A 212 -13.19 1.35 3.21
CA LEU A 212 -13.57 0.92 1.86
C LEU A 212 -13.23 -0.56 1.63
N GLN A 213 -12.05 -1.02 2.04
CA GLN A 213 -11.66 -2.42 1.93
C GLN A 213 -12.66 -3.33 2.64
N LYS A 214 -13.07 -2.99 3.87
CA LYS A 214 -14.09 -3.75 4.63
C LYS A 214 -15.45 -3.72 3.92
N VAL A 215 -15.84 -2.57 3.35
CA VAL A 215 -17.07 -2.45 2.55
C VAL A 215 -17.00 -3.36 1.32
N CYS A 216 -15.89 -3.37 0.59
CA CYS A 216 -15.64 -4.26 -0.55
C CYS A 216 -15.71 -5.75 -0.18
N GLN A 217 -15.39 -6.12 1.06
CA GLN A 217 -15.54 -7.49 1.58
C GLN A 217 -17.00 -7.88 1.90
N ARG A 218 -17.93 -6.92 1.96
CA ARG A 218 -19.33 -7.19 2.31
C ARG A 218 -20.31 -6.90 1.18
N VAL A 219 -20.23 -5.72 0.57
CA VAL A 219 -21.12 -5.28 -0.52
C VAL A 219 -20.74 -5.95 -1.83
N HIS A 220 -21.73 -6.29 -2.66
CA HIS A 220 -21.51 -6.77 -4.02
C HIS A 220 -21.80 -5.61 -4.97
N PHE A 221 -20.80 -5.27 -5.78
CA PHE A 221 -20.86 -4.15 -6.72
C PHE A 221 -21.23 -4.57 -8.14
N HIS A 222 -21.66 -5.81 -8.33
CA HIS A 222 -22.06 -6.34 -9.65
C HIS A 222 -23.58 -6.47 -9.75
N THR A 223 -24.14 -5.93 -10.84
CA THR A 223 -25.52 -6.11 -11.24
C THR A 223 -25.63 -7.38 -12.07
N LYS A 224 -26.13 -8.50 -11.51
CA LYS A 224 -26.76 -9.50 -12.37
C LYS A 224 -27.98 -8.82 -13.02
N PRO A 225 -28.16 -8.84 -14.35
CA PRO A 225 -29.44 -8.43 -14.93
C PRO A 225 -30.54 -9.29 -14.28
N PRO A 226 -31.71 -8.70 -13.94
CA PRO A 226 -32.80 -9.50 -13.40
C PRO A 226 -33.14 -10.57 -14.45
N SER A 227 -33.05 -11.84 -14.06
CA SER A 227 -33.55 -12.92 -14.88
C SER A 227 -35.03 -12.66 -15.15
N SER A 228 -35.39 -12.53 -16.42
CA SER A 228 -36.75 -12.35 -16.92
C SER A 228 -37.60 -13.62 -16.76
N SER A 229 -37.61 -14.23 -15.56
CA SER A 229 -38.59 -15.26 -15.23
C SER A 229 -38.83 -15.34 -13.71
N SER A 230 -40.11 -15.37 -13.37
CA SER A 230 -40.71 -15.47 -12.03
C SER A 230 -40.83 -14.18 -11.21
N ALA A 231 -41.81 -13.37 -11.60
CA ALA A 231 -42.66 -12.74 -10.61
C ALA A 231 -43.32 -13.85 -9.76
N SER A 232 -42.73 -14.18 -8.62
CA SER A 232 -43.46 -14.88 -7.56
C SER A 232 -43.03 -14.33 -6.21
N HIS A 233 -44.02 -13.86 -5.46
CA HIS A 233 -43.87 -13.32 -4.12
C HIS A 233 -43.26 -14.36 -3.18
N ARG A 234 -41.97 -14.20 -2.86
CA ARG A 234 -41.40 -14.70 -1.59
C ARG A 234 -40.36 -13.71 -1.09
N LYS A 235 -40.71 -12.95 -0.04
CA LYS A 235 -39.74 -12.18 0.75
C LYS A 235 -38.73 -13.16 1.35
N LEU A 236 -37.55 -13.30 0.75
CA LEU A 236 -36.41 -13.91 1.43
C LEU A 236 -35.95 -12.98 2.56
N PRO A 237 -35.69 -13.46 3.78
CA PRO A 237 -35.38 -12.59 4.93
C PRO A 237 -34.00 -11.90 4.90
N HIS A 238 -33.14 -12.12 3.90
CA HIS A 238 -31.80 -11.50 3.86
C HIS A 238 -31.32 -11.27 2.41
N ALA A 239 -31.93 -10.34 1.68
CA ALA A 239 -31.31 -9.82 0.46
C ALA A 239 -30.06 -9.00 0.84
N LYS A 240 -28.89 -9.37 0.30
CA LYS A 240 -27.66 -8.59 0.46
C LYS A 240 -27.89 -7.18 -0.14
N PRO A 241 -27.43 -6.10 0.51
CA PRO A 241 -27.61 -4.75 -0.01
C PRO A 241 -26.96 -4.65 -1.40
N ALA A 242 -27.77 -4.26 -2.39
CA ALA A 242 -27.30 -3.95 -3.73
C ALA A 242 -26.61 -2.58 -3.71
N ALA A 243 -25.41 -2.50 -4.27
CA ALA A 243 -24.68 -1.24 -4.36
C ALA A 243 -25.41 -0.23 -5.29
N PRO A 244 -25.22 1.08 -5.10
CA PRO A 244 -25.64 2.08 -6.08
C PRO A 244 -25.09 1.76 -7.48
N GLN A 245 -25.88 1.96 -8.54
CA GLN A 245 -25.49 1.61 -9.92
C GLN A 245 -24.17 2.27 -10.37
N ALA A 246 -23.85 3.47 -9.85
CA ALA A 246 -22.61 4.21 -10.15
C ALA A 246 -21.44 3.91 -9.20
N ALA A 247 -21.60 3.03 -8.21
CA ALA A 247 -20.60 2.86 -7.15
C ALA A 247 -19.28 2.26 -7.65
N LEU A 248 -19.32 1.24 -8.50
CA LEU A 248 -18.10 0.57 -8.98
C LEU A 248 -17.21 1.51 -9.83
N PRO A 249 -17.74 2.25 -10.83
CA PRO A 249 -16.95 3.24 -11.55
C PRO A 249 -16.32 4.30 -10.65
N THR A 250 -17.08 4.83 -9.67
CA THR A 250 -16.55 5.83 -8.71
C THR A 250 -15.41 5.26 -7.87
N ILE A 251 -15.56 4.02 -7.37
CA ILE A 251 -14.51 3.35 -6.61
C ILE A 251 -13.26 3.17 -7.49
N MET A 252 -13.42 2.66 -8.71
CA MET A 252 -12.29 2.42 -9.61
C MET A 252 -11.54 3.71 -9.98
N ALA A 253 -12.26 4.80 -10.28
CA ALA A 253 -11.64 6.10 -10.56
C ALA A 253 -10.85 6.65 -9.37
N ALA A 254 -11.39 6.51 -8.16
CA ALA A 254 -10.69 6.92 -6.94
C ALA A 254 -9.45 6.04 -6.68
N LEU A 255 -9.58 4.72 -6.81
CA LEU A 255 -8.45 3.79 -6.62
C LEU A 255 -7.34 4.02 -7.65
N GLU A 256 -7.67 4.32 -8.91
CA GLU A 256 -6.67 4.71 -9.92
C GLU A 256 -5.88 5.96 -9.51
N THR A 257 -6.55 6.96 -8.92
CA THR A 257 -5.88 8.16 -8.39
C THR A 257 -4.92 7.81 -7.26
N TYR A 258 -5.29 6.87 -6.39
CA TYR A 258 -4.51 6.50 -5.20
C TYR A 258 -3.34 5.55 -5.47
N ILE A 259 -3.43 4.72 -6.50
CA ILE A 259 -2.28 3.91 -6.96
C ILE A 259 -1.17 4.85 -7.46
N GLY A 260 -1.53 5.97 -8.10
CA GLY A 260 -0.58 7.02 -8.49
C GLY A 260 -0.06 7.89 -7.34
N HIS A 261 -0.44 7.64 -6.09
CA HIS A 261 -0.06 8.48 -4.95
C HIS A 261 1.41 8.31 -4.57
N ILE A 262 2.06 9.38 -4.08
CA ILE A 262 3.49 9.38 -3.72
C ILE A 262 3.83 8.48 -2.52
N ASN A 263 2.88 8.30 -1.60
CA ASN A 263 3.08 7.51 -0.39
C ASN A 263 2.78 6.01 -0.64
N PRO A 264 3.75 5.10 -0.47
CA PRO A 264 3.55 3.66 -0.70
C PRO A 264 2.45 3.02 0.13
N ARG A 265 2.17 3.52 1.35
CA ARG A 265 1.10 2.97 2.20
C ARG A 265 -0.29 3.19 1.59
N VAL A 266 -0.48 4.33 0.92
CA VAL A 266 -1.73 4.64 0.20
C VAL A 266 -1.87 3.71 -1.01
N GLN A 267 -0.78 3.50 -1.74
CA GLN A 267 -0.73 2.54 -2.85
C GLN A 267 -1.13 1.12 -2.38
N VAL A 268 -0.55 0.63 -1.27
CA VAL A 268 -0.90 -0.66 -0.66
C VAL A 268 -2.39 -0.73 -0.31
N GLY A 269 -2.94 0.31 0.32
CA GLY A 269 -4.36 0.37 0.67
C GLY A 269 -5.27 0.29 -0.57
N ALA A 270 -4.92 1.02 -1.63
CA ALA A 270 -5.67 1.01 -2.89
C ALA A 270 -5.60 -0.36 -3.58
N ILE A 271 -4.40 -0.96 -3.69
CA ILE A 271 -4.19 -2.29 -4.28
C ILE A 271 -4.96 -3.36 -3.51
N LYS A 272 -5.00 -3.29 -2.16
CA LYS A 272 -5.80 -4.20 -1.34
C LYS A 272 -7.29 -4.07 -1.62
N CYS A 273 -7.82 -2.86 -1.79
CA CYS A 273 -9.22 -2.66 -2.18
C CYS A 273 -9.51 -3.28 -3.55
N MET A 274 -8.65 -3.04 -4.54
CA MET A 274 -8.78 -3.65 -5.86
C MET A 274 -8.73 -5.17 -5.82
N THR A 275 -7.82 -5.75 -5.04
CA THR A 275 -7.70 -7.21 -4.89
C THR A 275 -8.98 -7.81 -4.33
N VAL A 276 -9.55 -7.19 -3.28
CA VAL A 276 -10.83 -7.64 -2.71
C VAL A 276 -11.96 -7.52 -3.74
N LEU A 277 -12.00 -6.45 -4.53
CA LEU A 277 -13.00 -6.27 -5.59
C LEU A 277 -12.84 -7.32 -6.69
N PHE A 278 -11.62 -7.62 -7.11
CA PHE A 278 -11.32 -8.62 -8.12
C PHE A 278 -11.85 -10.01 -7.75
N HIS A 279 -11.66 -10.45 -6.51
CA HIS A 279 -12.15 -11.76 -6.05
C HIS A 279 -13.69 -11.86 -5.99
N ARG A 280 -14.42 -10.75 -6.19
CA ARG A 280 -15.87 -10.69 -5.95
C ARG A 280 -16.67 -10.10 -7.10
N THR A 281 -16.02 -9.44 -8.04
CA THR A 281 -16.60 -8.81 -9.22
C THR A 281 -15.70 -9.10 -10.41
N PRO A 282 -16.23 -9.20 -11.64
CA PRO A 282 -15.42 -9.33 -12.86
C PRO A 282 -14.68 -8.01 -13.14
N LEU A 283 -13.67 -7.71 -12.33
CA LEU A 283 -12.90 -6.46 -12.39
C LEU A 283 -12.17 -6.30 -13.72
N HIS A 284 -11.94 -7.40 -14.46
CA HIS A 284 -11.26 -7.41 -15.74
C HIS A 284 -11.94 -6.50 -16.79
N GLU A 285 -13.25 -6.28 -16.69
CA GLU A 285 -13.99 -5.36 -17.58
C GLU A 285 -13.68 -3.87 -17.29
N HIS A 286 -13.22 -3.56 -16.08
CA HIS A 286 -13.00 -2.19 -15.61
C HIS A 286 -11.50 -1.86 -15.44
N LEU A 287 -10.61 -2.82 -15.71
CA LEU A 287 -9.17 -2.62 -15.60
C LEU A 287 -8.65 -1.88 -16.84
N THR A 288 -8.22 -0.63 -16.65
CA THR A 288 -7.63 0.17 -17.72
C THR A 288 -6.15 -0.15 -17.93
N ALA A 289 -5.63 0.17 -19.12
CA ALA A 289 -4.19 0.12 -19.39
C ALA A 289 -3.40 1.06 -18.46
N SER A 290 -3.99 2.21 -18.08
CA SER A 290 -3.42 3.17 -17.13
C SER A 290 -3.16 2.52 -15.77
N VAL A 291 -4.17 1.89 -15.17
CA VAL A 291 -4.03 1.16 -13.90
C VAL A 291 -2.96 0.08 -13.99
N THR A 292 -2.96 -0.69 -15.08
CA THR A 292 -1.95 -1.73 -15.30
C THR A 292 -0.53 -1.15 -15.35
N ARG A 293 -0.32 -0.04 -16.07
CA ARG A 293 0.98 0.65 -16.13
C ARG A 293 1.43 1.14 -14.76
N GLN A 294 0.52 1.71 -13.96
CA GLN A 294 0.84 2.17 -12.61
C GLN A 294 1.23 1.00 -11.69
N LEU A 295 0.50 -0.13 -11.74
CA LEU A 295 0.85 -1.34 -10.97
C LEU A 295 2.23 -1.88 -11.38
N LEU A 296 2.52 -1.91 -12.68
CA LEU A 296 3.83 -2.33 -13.20
C LEU A 296 4.95 -1.39 -12.75
N HIS A 297 4.69 -0.08 -12.70
CA HIS A 297 5.63 0.90 -12.17
C HIS A 297 5.89 0.69 -10.67
N ILE A 298 4.83 0.46 -9.86
CA ILE A 298 4.96 0.16 -8.42
C ILE A 298 5.75 -1.13 -8.18
N MET A 299 5.52 -2.16 -9.00
CA MET A 299 6.25 -3.43 -8.91
C MET A 299 7.77 -3.24 -8.98
N VAL A 300 8.25 -2.34 -9.84
CA VAL A 300 9.69 -2.08 -10.07
C VAL A 300 10.20 -0.80 -9.43
N ALA A 301 9.38 -0.13 -8.60
CA ALA A 301 9.77 1.12 -7.96
C ALA A 301 10.99 0.91 -7.06
N PRO A 302 11.93 1.87 -7.02
CA PRO A 302 13.10 1.78 -6.17
C PRO A 302 12.70 1.69 -4.69
N SER A 303 13.51 0.98 -3.90
CA SER A 303 13.33 0.90 -2.46
C SER A 303 13.55 2.26 -1.82
N THR A 304 12.59 2.72 -1.04
CA THR A 304 12.72 3.82 -0.10
C THR A 304 12.98 3.25 1.30
N ASP A 305 13.71 3.98 2.15
CA ASP A 305 14.12 3.54 3.49
C ASP A 305 12.94 3.28 4.46
N ASP A 306 11.71 3.57 4.05
CA ASP A 306 10.50 3.52 4.89
C ASP A 306 9.80 2.15 4.94
N GLY A 307 10.33 1.13 4.27
CA GLY A 307 9.79 -0.25 4.22
C GLY A 307 8.46 -0.39 3.45
N GLY A 308 7.71 0.71 3.28
CA GLY A 308 6.42 0.74 2.60
C GLY A 308 6.51 0.46 1.10
N SER A 309 7.61 0.85 0.45
CA SER A 309 7.84 0.58 -0.98
C SER A 309 7.87 -0.92 -1.29
N HIS A 310 8.49 -1.74 -0.44
CA HIS A 310 8.47 -3.20 -0.63
C HIS A 310 7.08 -3.80 -0.48
N ASP A 311 6.27 -3.30 0.46
CA ASP A 311 4.90 -3.77 0.64
C ASP A 311 4.02 -3.43 -0.57
N ALA A 312 4.20 -2.23 -1.13
CA ALA A 312 3.51 -1.79 -2.35
C ALA A 312 3.89 -2.66 -3.55
N SER A 313 5.19 -2.90 -3.76
CA SER A 313 5.67 -3.80 -4.82
C SER A 313 5.11 -5.22 -4.68
N ARG A 314 5.15 -5.82 -3.48
CA ARG A 314 4.57 -7.16 -3.25
C ARG A 314 3.07 -7.21 -3.50
N ALA A 315 2.33 -6.19 -3.06
CA ALA A 315 0.89 -6.09 -3.30
C ALA A 315 0.59 -5.97 -4.80
N ALA A 316 1.33 -5.13 -5.53
CA ALA A 316 1.18 -4.96 -6.98
C ALA A 316 1.45 -6.26 -7.73
N VAL A 317 2.54 -6.96 -7.41
CA VAL A 317 2.89 -8.25 -8.02
C VAL A 317 1.82 -9.30 -7.78
N ALA A 318 1.26 -9.36 -6.56
CA ALA A 318 0.19 -10.31 -6.24
C ALA A 318 -1.05 -10.05 -7.11
N LEU A 319 -1.52 -8.80 -7.17
CA LEU A 319 -2.68 -8.43 -7.98
C LEU A 319 -2.42 -8.64 -9.48
N LEU A 320 -1.27 -8.22 -10.00
CA LEU A 320 -0.88 -8.45 -11.41
C LEU A 320 -0.83 -9.95 -11.76
N SER A 321 -0.35 -10.79 -10.83
CA SER A 321 -0.28 -12.24 -11.04
C SER A 321 -1.64 -12.90 -11.13
N GLU A 322 -2.63 -12.39 -10.38
CA GLU A 322 -4.02 -12.84 -10.45
C GLU A 322 -4.70 -12.33 -11.74
N LEU A 323 -4.47 -11.06 -12.09
CA LEU A 323 -5.06 -10.45 -13.29
C LEU A 323 -4.47 -10.97 -14.61
N LEU A 324 -3.23 -11.45 -14.62
CA LEU A 324 -2.56 -11.97 -15.82
C LEU A 324 -3.33 -13.13 -16.47
N ASP A 325 -3.96 -13.97 -15.65
CA ASP A 325 -4.69 -15.15 -16.11
C ASP A 325 -6.12 -14.77 -16.59
N GLU A 326 -6.72 -13.72 -16.01
CA GLU A 326 -8.13 -13.33 -16.21
C GLU A 326 -8.34 -12.12 -17.15
N SER A 327 -7.32 -11.28 -17.40
CA SER A 327 -7.45 -10.06 -18.19
C SER A 327 -6.42 -9.99 -19.32
N PRO A 328 -6.84 -9.95 -20.60
CA PRO A 328 -5.91 -9.80 -21.72
C PRO A 328 -5.19 -8.45 -21.68
N THR A 329 -5.81 -7.42 -21.09
CA THR A 329 -5.26 -6.06 -20.95
C THR A 329 -3.92 -6.06 -20.21
N VAL A 330 -3.76 -6.90 -19.19
CA VAL A 330 -2.50 -6.99 -18.45
C VAL A 330 -1.37 -7.48 -19.35
N PHE A 331 -1.64 -8.56 -20.09
CA PHE A 331 -0.66 -9.12 -21.01
C PHE A 331 -0.32 -8.15 -22.14
N THR A 332 -1.32 -7.56 -22.80
CA THR A 332 -1.10 -6.63 -23.93
C THR A 332 -0.36 -5.38 -23.50
N THR A 333 -0.67 -4.82 -22.32
CA THR A 333 0.04 -3.66 -21.77
C THR A 333 1.49 -3.98 -21.41
N LEU A 334 1.75 -5.19 -20.92
CA LEU A 334 3.10 -5.58 -20.49
C LEU A 334 4.03 -5.81 -21.68
N VAL A 335 3.53 -6.39 -22.78
CA VAL A 335 4.34 -6.62 -23.99
C VAL A 335 4.49 -5.38 -24.88
N ASP A 336 3.76 -4.30 -24.57
CA ASP A 336 3.93 -2.99 -25.20
C ASP A 336 5.38 -2.51 -25.05
N PRO A 337 6.11 -2.21 -26.14
CA PRO A 337 7.50 -1.76 -26.08
C PRO A 337 7.73 -0.56 -25.17
N ASP A 338 6.80 0.39 -25.14
CA ASP A 338 6.91 1.62 -24.35
C ASP A 338 6.79 1.36 -22.85
N VAL A 339 6.16 0.25 -22.47
CA VAL A 339 6.03 -0.19 -21.07
C VAL A 339 7.15 -1.16 -20.69
N ALA A 340 7.43 -2.14 -21.55
CA ALA A 340 8.42 -3.18 -21.29
C ALA A 340 9.83 -2.61 -21.13
N GLN A 341 10.23 -1.63 -21.95
CA GLN A 341 11.59 -1.09 -21.92
C GLN A 341 11.94 -0.39 -20.60
N PRO A 342 11.16 0.59 -20.09
CA PRO A 342 11.40 1.18 -18.77
C PRO A 342 11.37 0.14 -17.65
N LEU A 343 10.44 -0.82 -17.73
CA LEU A 343 10.29 -1.88 -16.74
C LEU A 343 11.56 -2.73 -16.65
N MET A 344 12.13 -3.13 -17.79
CA MET A 344 13.38 -3.91 -17.83
C MET A 344 14.59 -3.13 -17.29
N GLN A 345 14.62 -1.80 -17.44
CA GLN A 345 15.70 -0.97 -16.91
C GLN A 345 15.68 -0.93 -15.37
N GLN A 346 14.49 -0.83 -14.78
CA GLN A 346 14.30 -0.79 -13.32
C GLN A 346 14.32 -2.18 -12.67
N LEU A 347 14.14 -3.23 -13.46
CA LEU A 347 14.10 -4.61 -12.98
C LEU A 347 15.42 -5.07 -12.36
N GLY A 348 16.57 -4.65 -12.91
CA GLY A 348 17.89 -5.02 -12.41
C GLY A 348 18.11 -4.63 -10.94
N PRO A 349 18.05 -3.33 -10.59
CA PRO A 349 18.16 -2.86 -9.21
C PRO A 349 17.15 -3.51 -8.26
N MET A 350 15.87 -3.60 -8.66
CA MET A 350 14.82 -4.17 -7.82
C MET A 350 15.07 -5.67 -7.52
N LEU A 351 15.60 -6.44 -8.47
CA LEU A 351 15.90 -7.86 -8.27
C LEU A 351 17.11 -8.11 -7.35
N GLN A 352 17.90 -7.09 -7.01
CA GLN A 352 18.90 -7.21 -5.95
C GLN A 352 18.28 -7.15 -4.55
N THR A 353 17.03 -6.71 -4.41
CA THR A 353 16.32 -6.69 -3.13
C THR A 353 15.63 -8.03 -2.87
N GLU A 354 16.11 -8.78 -1.86
CA GLU A 354 15.63 -10.13 -1.55
C GLU A 354 14.11 -10.23 -1.31
N SER A 355 13.51 -9.23 -0.66
CA SER A 355 12.10 -9.24 -0.24
C SER A 355 11.09 -9.21 -1.41
N VAL A 356 11.48 -8.62 -2.54
CA VAL A 356 10.62 -8.41 -3.73
C VAL A 356 11.06 -9.22 -4.93
N ALA A 357 12.33 -9.68 -4.97
CA ALA A 357 12.86 -10.41 -6.11
C ALA A 357 12.08 -11.69 -6.41
N THR A 358 11.82 -12.53 -5.40
CA THR A 358 11.19 -13.84 -5.62
C THR A 358 9.76 -13.74 -6.19
N PRO A 359 8.84 -12.95 -5.62
CA PRO A 359 7.51 -12.73 -6.20
C PRO A 359 7.57 -12.18 -7.62
N THR A 360 8.41 -11.16 -7.86
CA THR A 360 8.50 -10.52 -9.17
C THR A 360 9.06 -11.48 -10.22
N LEU A 361 10.10 -12.26 -9.90
CA LEU A 361 10.63 -13.29 -10.79
C LEU A 361 9.57 -14.34 -11.14
N ARG A 362 8.76 -14.76 -10.16
CA ARG A 362 7.66 -15.71 -10.40
C ARG A 362 6.61 -15.14 -11.34
N PHE A 363 6.20 -13.89 -11.13
CA PHE A 363 5.26 -13.20 -12.01
C PHE A 363 5.80 -13.08 -13.43
N LEU A 364 7.02 -12.56 -13.59
CA LEU A 364 7.62 -12.39 -14.91
C LEU A 364 7.90 -13.74 -15.60
N SER A 365 8.17 -14.80 -14.84
CA SER A 365 8.25 -16.17 -15.37
C SER A 365 6.93 -16.62 -15.99
N LYS A 366 5.79 -16.36 -15.33
CA LYS A 366 4.46 -16.64 -15.92
C LYS A 366 4.22 -15.85 -17.20
N VAL A 367 4.58 -14.56 -17.18
CA VAL A 367 4.45 -13.69 -18.35
C VAL A 367 5.25 -14.23 -19.52
N ALA A 368 6.52 -14.56 -19.29
CA ALA A 368 7.40 -15.01 -20.34
C ALA A 368 7.00 -16.39 -20.89
N ALA A 369 6.49 -17.30 -20.06
CA ALA A 369 5.86 -18.54 -20.51
C ALA A 369 4.65 -18.28 -21.43
N ARG A 370 3.83 -17.27 -21.10
CA ARG A 370 2.68 -16.85 -21.91
C ARG A 370 3.10 -16.21 -23.25
N ILE A 371 4.19 -15.44 -23.28
CA ILE A 371 4.77 -14.92 -24.53
C ILE A 371 5.24 -16.09 -25.40
N ALA A 372 5.96 -17.04 -24.81
CA ALA A 372 6.48 -18.19 -25.51
C ALA A 372 5.38 -19.06 -26.14
N SER A 373 4.24 -19.26 -25.45
CA SER A 373 3.10 -20.00 -26.01
C SER A 373 2.43 -19.30 -27.18
N HIS A 374 2.49 -17.96 -27.26
CA HIS A 374 1.83 -17.17 -28.30
C HIS A 374 2.73 -16.79 -29.49
N GLN A 375 4.02 -16.56 -29.28
CA GLN A 375 4.98 -16.12 -30.30
C GLN A 375 6.39 -16.66 -30.00
N ALA A 376 6.59 -17.96 -30.26
CA ALA A 376 7.77 -18.69 -29.78
C ALA A 376 9.10 -18.37 -30.51
N LYS A 377 9.10 -17.82 -31.73
CA LYS A 377 10.33 -17.89 -32.55
C LYS A 377 11.17 -16.61 -32.62
N GLU A 378 10.59 -15.41 -32.50
CA GLU A 378 11.35 -14.15 -32.67
C GLU A 378 10.83 -12.98 -31.81
N SER A 379 10.23 -13.25 -30.65
CA SER A 379 9.79 -12.17 -29.77
C SER A 379 10.99 -11.44 -29.14
N THR A 380 11.29 -10.24 -29.64
CA THR A 380 12.28 -9.33 -29.04
C THR A 380 11.99 -9.04 -27.57
N THR A 381 10.71 -9.07 -27.18
CA THR A 381 10.27 -8.94 -25.78
C THR A 381 10.72 -10.13 -24.93
N LEU A 382 10.56 -11.37 -25.40
CA LEU A 382 11.05 -12.57 -24.69
C LEU A 382 12.57 -12.54 -24.51
N GLN A 383 13.32 -12.07 -25.51
CA GLN A 383 14.77 -11.89 -25.42
C GLN A 383 15.17 -10.85 -24.35
N LYS A 384 14.45 -9.71 -24.28
CA LYS A 384 14.66 -8.70 -23.24
C LYS A 384 14.41 -9.26 -21.84
N PHE A 385 13.35 -10.06 -21.66
CA PHE A 385 13.07 -10.77 -20.41
C PHE A 385 14.20 -11.73 -20.04
N LEU A 386 14.63 -12.58 -20.98
CA LEU A 386 15.73 -13.51 -20.77
C LEU A 386 16.99 -12.78 -20.31
N LEU A 387 17.34 -11.66 -20.95
CA LEU A 387 18.50 -10.86 -20.60
C LEU A 387 18.40 -10.29 -19.18
N ALA A 388 17.21 -9.80 -18.78
CA ALA A 388 17.01 -9.27 -17.45
C ALA A 388 17.13 -10.36 -16.37
N PHE A 389 16.60 -11.56 -16.62
CA PHE A 389 16.73 -12.69 -15.70
C PHE A 389 18.17 -13.19 -15.57
N ILE A 390 18.96 -13.11 -16.65
CA ILE A 390 20.39 -13.41 -16.62
C ILE A 390 21.13 -12.41 -15.73
N LYS A 391 20.90 -11.11 -15.93
CA LYS A 391 21.50 -10.04 -15.10
C LYS A 391 21.14 -10.18 -13.62
N ALA A 392 19.90 -10.60 -13.34
CA ALA A 392 19.43 -10.89 -11.99
C ALA A 392 19.87 -12.25 -11.43
N ASN A 393 20.67 -13.01 -12.18
CA ASN A 393 21.15 -14.34 -11.81
C ASN A 393 20.03 -15.34 -11.43
N ALA A 394 18.84 -15.21 -12.05
CA ALA A 394 17.68 -16.06 -11.80
C ALA A 394 17.78 -17.40 -12.56
N VAL A 395 18.73 -18.25 -12.15
CA VAL A 395 19.12 -19.50 -12.86
C VAL A 395 17.92 -20.41 -13.16
N ALA A 396 17.02 -20.60 -12.19
CA ALA A 396 15.84 -21.45 -12.37
C ALA A 396 14.87 -20.90 -13.43
N THR A 397 14.61 -19.59 -13.40
CA THR A 397 13.74 -18.91 -14.36
C THR A 397 14.32 -18.97 -15.77
N VAL A 398 15.62 -18.66 -15.92
CA VAL A 398 16.32 -18.78 -17.21
C VAL A 398 16.23 -20.20 -17.76
N SER A 399 16.40 -21.22 -16.89
CA SER A 399 16.26 -22.62 -17.30
C SER A 399 14.87 -22.95 -17.84
N SER A 400 13.81 -22.43 -17.22
CA SER A 400 12.43 -22.59 -17.69
C SER A 400 12.23 -21.94 -19.05
N LEU A 401 12.63 -20.68 -19.21
CA LEU A 401 12.43 -19.96 -20.47
C LEU A 401 13.12 -20.60 -21.66
N LEU A 402 14.33 -21.12 -21.45
CA LEU A 402 15.05 -21.85 -22.49
C LEU A 402 14.38 -23.20 -22.82
N LYS A 403 13.66 -23.83 -21.88
CA LYS A 403 12.81 -24.99 -22.20
C LYS A 403 11.58 -24.58 -22.99
N ASP A 404 11.02 -23.41 -22.69
CA ASP A 404 9.81 -22.89 -23.31
C ASP A 404 10.07 -22.26 -24.70
N GLY A 405 11.31 -22.29 -25.20
CA GLY A 405 11.66 -21.90 -26.57
C GLY A 405 12.36 -20.55 -26.71
N ALA A 406 12.69 -19.86 -25.61
CA ALA A 406 13.52 -18.66 -25.67
C ALA A 406 14.89 -18.98 -26.30
N THR A 407 15.32 -18.16 -27.26
CA THR A 407 16.58 -18.39 -27.98
C THR A 407 17.72 -17.58 -27.39
N LEU A 408 18.94 -18.10 -27.50
CA LEU A 408 20.17 -17.43 -27.04
C LEU A 408 20.78 -16.49 -28.09
N HIS A 409 19.99 -16.05 -29.07
CA HIS A 409 20.47 -15.23 -30.19
C HIS A 409 20.54 -13.74 -29.81
N SER A 410 21.22 -12.95 -30.66
CA SER A 410 21.69 -11.57 -30.42
C SER A 410 20.66 -10.57 -29.87
N PRO A 411 21.05 -9.62 -28.98
CA PRO A 411 22.39 -9.44 -28.39
C PRO A 411 22.74 -10.57 -27.42
N SER A 412 23.96 -11.13 -27.53
CA SER A 412 24.36 -12.41 -26.91
C SER A 412 24.05 -12.46 -25.40
N PRO A 413 22.98 -13.15 -24.97
CA PRO A 413 22.65 -13.30 -23.55
C PRO A 413 23.75 -14.05 -22.80
N PHE A 414 24.50 -14.89 -23.53
CA PHE A 414 25.65 -15.61 -23.02
C PHE A 414 26.81 -14.68 -22.64
N LEU A 415 27.14 -13.68 -23.47
CA LEU A 415 28.21 -12.73 -23.18
C LEU A 415 27.90 -11.90 -21.93
N VAL A 416 26.64 -11.53 -21.74
CA VAL A 416 26.20 -10.84 -20.51
C VAL A 416 26.31 -11.75 -19.30
N ALA A 417 25.96 -13.03 -19.41
CA ALA A 417 26.12 -13.97 -18.30
C ALA A 417 27.60 -14.18 -17.92
N VAL A 418 28.46 -14.27 -18.93
CA VAL A 418 29.91 -14.44 -18.79
C VAL A 418 30.54 -13.26 -18.05
N THR A 419 30.05 -12.05 -18.25
CA THR A 419 30.58 -10.84 -17.61
C THR A 419 29.95 -10.57 -16.23
N THR A 420 28.66 -10.86 -16.05
CA THR A 420 27.90 -10.34 -14.88
C THR A 420 27.23 -11.39 -13.98
N SER A 421 26.99 -12.62 -14.43
CA SER A 421 26.17 -13.61 -13.70
C SER A 421 26.99 -14.73 -13.07
N SER A 422 26.42 -15.54 -12.17
CA SER A 422 27.17 -16.64 -11.53
C SER A 422 27.71 -17.69 -12.51
N VAL A 423 28.74 -18.44 -12.09
CA VAL A 423 29.26 -19.60 -12.85
C VAL A 423 28.16 -20.63 -13.12
N ALA A 424 27.23 -20.81 -12.18
CA ALA A 424 26.08 -21.70 -12.36
C ALA A 424 25.20 -21.27 -13.54
N MET A 425 24.96 -19.97 -13.71
CA MET A 425 24.26 -19.41 -14.87
C MET A 425 25.03 -19.71 -16.17
N VAL A 426 26.34 -19.42 -16.21
CA VAL A 426 27.18 -19.70 -17.39
C VAL A 426 27.13 -21.18 -17.77
N ARG A 427 27.32 -22.09 -16.81
CA ARG A 427 27.22 -23.54 -17.02
C ARG A 427 25.83 -23.98 -17.47
N LEU A 428 24.77 -23.33 -17.01
CA LEU A 428 23.41 -23.59 -17.50
C LEU A 428 23.29 -23.21 -18.96
N LEU A 429 23.74 -22.02 -19.37
CA LEU A 429 23.64 -21.55 -20.74
C LEU A 429 24.44 -22.43 -21.71
N ILE A 430 25.65 -22.85 -21.36
CA ILE A 430 26.46 -23.80 -22.16
C ILE A 430 25.70 -25.12 -22.35
N ARG A 431 25.15 -25.70 -21.27
CA ARG A 431 24.33 -26.93 -21.34
C ARG A 431 23.07 -26.76 -22.19
N LYS A 432 22.60 -25.54 -22.37
CA LYS A 432 21.45 -25.19 -23.22
C LYS A 432 21.84 -24.77 -24.64
N GLY A 433 23.08 -25.00 -25.04
CA GLY A 433 23.55 -24.79 -26.41
C GLY A 433 24.12 -23.39 -26.69
N ALA A 434 24.47 -22.61 -25.66
CA ALA A 434 25.22 -21.38 -25.87
C ALA A 434 26.58 -21.68 -26.53
N HIS A 435 26.87 -21.03 -27.65
CA HIS A 435 28.15 -21.16 -28.32
C HIS A 435 29.27 -20.51 -27.49
N VAL A 436 30.29 -21.29 -27.15
CA VAL A 436 31.49 -20.82 -26.46
C VAL A 436 32.41 -20.17 -27.49
N SER A 437 32.31 -18.85 -27.64
CA SER A 437 33.09 -18.10 -28.61
C SER A 437 34.41 -17.55 -28.06
N VAL A 438 35.27 -17.10 -28.96
CA VAL A 438 36.54 -16.43 -28.61
C VAL A 438 36.24 -15.13 -27.83
N GLU A 439 35.22 -14.39 -28.24
CA GLU A 439 34.77 -13.16 -27.60
C GLU A 439 34.31 -13.42 -26.16
N ALA A 440 33.62 -14.54 -25.90
CA ALA A 440 33.22 -14.91 -24.55
C ALA A 440 34.44 -15.18 -23.65
N LEU A 441 35.47 -15.85 -24.15
CA LEU A 441 36.70 -16.10 -23.39
C LEU A 441 37.44 -14.80 -23.05
N HIS A 442 37.54 -13.89 -24.02
CA HIS A 442 38.16 -12.57 -23.83
C HIS A 442 37.36 -11.72 -22.85
N ALA A 443 36.03 -11.66 -22.98
CA ALA A 443 35.17 -10.89 -22.07
C ALA A 443 35.20 -11.43 -20.63
N ALA A 444 35.28 -12.74 -20.43
CA ALA A 444 35.48 -13.34 -19.11
C ALA A 444 36.82 -12.89 -18.49
N ALA A 445 37.86 -12.82 -19.31
CA ALA A 445 39.18 -12.40 -18.90
C ALA A 445 39.22 -10.91 -18.55
N ASP A 446 38.66 -10.04 -19.39
CA ASP A 446 38.53 -8.60 -19.11
C ASP A 446 37.71 -8.34 -17.84
N ALA A 447 36.67 -9.14 -17.60
CA ALA A 447 35.88 -9.10 -16.36
C ALA A 447 36.63 -9.70 -15.14
N ARG A 448 37.86 -10.18 -15.30
CA ARG A 448 38.72 -10.79 -14.27
C ARG A 448 38.14 -12.05 -13.61
N ARG A 449 37.29 -12.78 -14.33
CA ARG A 449 36.52 -13.92 -13.82
C ARG A 449 37.22 -15.25 -14.06
N CYS A 450 38.23 -15.56 -13.26
CA CYS A 450 39.02 -16.79 -13.37
C CYS A 450 38.18 -18.07 -13.38
N ASP A 451 37.14 -18.11 -12.54
CA ASP A 451 36.18 -19.19 -12.44
C ASP A 451 35.44 -19.45 -13.76
N VAL A 452 34.97 -18.40 -14.42
CA VAL A 452 34.31 -18.48 -15.73
C VAL A 452 35.30 -18.82 -16.84
N VAL A 453 36.50 -18.24 -16.84
CA VAL A 453 37.57 -18.60 -17.79
C VAL A 453 37.84 -20.11 -17.73
N LEU A 454 37.96 -20.69 -16.52
CA LEU A 454 38.13 -22.13 -16.36
C LEU A 454 36.98 -22.93 -16.97
N VAL A 455 35.73 -22.49 -16.77
CA VAL A 455 34.55 -23.15 -17.35
C VAL A 455 34.60 -23.09 -18.88
N LEU A 456 34.92 -21.93 -19.46
CA LEU A 456 34.96 -21.77 -20.92
C LEU A 456 36.06 -22.65 -21.54
N LEU A 457 37.25 -22.70 -20.94
CA LEU A 457 38.34 -23.59 -21.37
C LEU A 457 37.95 -25.07 -21.26
N GLN A 458 37.28 -25.48 -20.18
CA GLN A 458 36.74 -26.85 -20.01
C GLN A 458 35.74 -27.22 -21.10
N HIS A 459 35.06 -26.24 -21.70
CA HIS A 459 34.06 -26.43 -22.75
C HIS A 459 34.60 -26.09 -24.15
N GLY A 460 35.93 -26.15 -24.34
CA GLY A 460 36.56 -26.10 -25.67
C GLY A 460 36.96 -24.72 -26.18
N ALA A 461 36.89 -23.67 -25.35
CA ALA A 461 37.43 -22.37 -25.72
C ALA A 461 38.95 -22.45 -25.90
N SER A 462 39.46 -22.02 -27.06
CA SER A 462 40.91 -21.98 -27.30
C SER A 462 41.50 -20.65 -26.81
N PRO A 463 42.49 -20.66 -25.90
CA PRO A 463 43.18 -19.45 -25.45
C PRO A 463 44.08 -18.84 -26.53
N ASN A 464 44.41 -19.62 -27.56
CA ASN A 464 45.27 -19.20 -28.66
C ASN A 464 44.47 -18.65 -29.85
N ALA A 465 43.14 -18.73 -29.81
CA ALA A 465 42.31 -18.15 -30.85
C ALA A 465 42.33 -16.61 -30.77
N ALA A 466 42.48 -15.97 -31.92
CA ALA A 466 42.46 -14.52 -32.03
C ALA A 466 41.02 -14.00 -32.11
N ASN A 467 40.74 -12.89 -31.43
CA ASN A 467 39.49 -12.15 -31.56
C ASN A 467 39.41 -11.42 -32.91
N GLU A 468 38.33 -10.67 -33.15
CA GLU A 468 38.12 -9.89 -34.39
C GLU A 468 39.22 -8.85 -34.68
N HIS A 469 40.01 -8.45 -33.67
CA HIS A 469 41.14 -7.53 -33.80
C HIS A 469 42.47 -8.25 -34.08
N GLY A 470 42.46 -9.58 -34.26
CA GLY A 470 43.67 -10.39 -34.44
C GLY A 470 44.43 -10.66 -33.16
N GLU A 471 43.84 -10.40 -31.98
CA GLU A 471 44.51 -10.51 -30.69
C GLU A 471 44.15 -11.82 -29.99
N THR A 472 45.17 -12.55 -29.55
CA THR A 472 45.03 -13.73 -28.68
C THR A 472 44.72 -13.30 -27.24
N LEU A 473 44.23 -14.25 -26.44
CA LEU A 473 43.95 -14.00 -25.02
C LEU A 473 45.17 -13.46 -24.26
N HIS A 474 46.36 -13.99 -24.57
CA HIS A 474 47.61 -13.52 -23.98
C HIS A 474 47.95 -12.08 -24.36
N GLN A 475 47.72 -11.67 -25.61
CA GLN A 475 47.96 -10.30 -26.07
C GLN A 475 46.98 -9.30 -25.45
N VAL A 476 45.71 -9.68 -25.29
CA VAL A 476 44.72 -8.87 -24.57
C VAL A 476 45.13 -8.72 -23.10
N LEU A 477 45.52 -9.81 -22.44
CA LEU A 477 45.99 -9.78 -21.05
C LEU A 477 47.28 -8.99 -20.85
N ALA A 478 48.15 -8.88 -21.86
CA ALA A 478 49.39 -8.10 -21.80
C ALA A 478 49.14 -6.58 -21.74
N LYS A 479 47.96 -6.11 -22.16
CA LYS A 479 47.55 -4.70 -22.04
C LYS A 479 47.06 -4.34 -20.63
N HIS A 480 46.75 -5.35 -19.81
CA HIS A 480 46.30 -5.19 -18.42
C HIS A 480 47.48 -5.12 -17.45
N PRO A 481 47.30 -4.59 -16.23
CA PRO A 481 48.37 -4.54 -15.23
C PRO A 481 48.94 -5.93 -14.92
N PRO A 482 50.25 -6.03 -14.57
CA PRO A 482 51.00 -7.30 -14.46
C PRO A 482 50.44 -8.30 -13.43
N ASN A 483 49.56 -7.85 -12.52
CA ASN A 483 48.90 -8.67 -11.52
C ASN A 483 47.50 -9.17 -11.94
N HIS A 484 47.20 -9.21 -13.24
CA HIS A 484 45.92 -9.70 -13.73
C HIS A 484 45.68 -11.18 -13.31
N PRO A 485 44.55 -11.51 -12.65
CA PRO A 485 44.37 -12.82 -12.02
C PRO A 485 44.27 -13.96 -13.04
N VAL A 486 43.74 -13.67 -14.23
CA VAL A 486 43.66 -14.66 -15.32
C VAL A 486 45.03 -14.97 -15.91
N THR A 487 45.96 -14.01 -15.93
CA THR A 487 47.35 -14.25 -16.38
C THR A 487 48.04 -15.26 -15.46
N LYS A 488 47.84 -15.11 -14.14
CA LYS A 488 48.34 -16.06 -13.13
C LYS A 488 47.69 -17.44 -13.29
N LEU A 489 46.39 -17.48 -13.53
CA LEU A 489 45.63 -18.71 -13.76
C LEU A 489 46.17 -19.50 -14.98
N LEU A 490 46.39 -18.81 -16.11
CA LEU A 490 46.90 -19.44 -17.32
C LEU A 490 48.33 -19.93 -17.13
N ALA A 491 49.19 -19.15 -16.47
CA ALA A 491 50.56 -19.56 -16.13
C ALA A 491 50.60 -20.80 -15.22
N ALA A 492 49.69 -20.90 -14.24
CA ALA A 492 49.58 -22.04 -13.35
C ALA A 492 49.10 -23.32 -14.06
N ARG A 493 48.29 -23.22 -15.13
CA ARG A 493 47.88 -24.38 -15.95
C ARG A 493 48.88 -24.77 -17.03
N LEU A 494 49.67 -23.81 -17.51
CA LEU A 494 50.78 -24.04 -18.43
C LEU A 494 52.07 -24.50 -17.71
N SER A 495 52.02 -24.66 -16.39
CA SER A 495 53.10 -25.31 -15.63
C SER A 495 53.09 -26.83 -15.91
N PRO A 496 54.25 -27.44 -16.21
CA PRO A 496 54.35 -28.71 -16.92
C PRO A 496 54.02 -29.90 -16.01
N ALA A 497 52.75 -30.32 -15.99
CA ALA A 497 52.37 -31.61 -15.38
C ALA A 497 51.32 -32.39 -16.18
N THR A 498 50.89 -31.92 -17.36
CA THR A 498 49.94 -32.66 -18.23
C THR A 498 50.27 -32.59 -19.73
N MET A 499 51.52 -32.27 -20.07
CA MET A 499 52.04 -32.31 -21.44
C MET A 499 52.90 -33.57 -21.68
N ASP A 500 52.56 -34.70 -21.06
CA ASP A 500 53.18 -35.99 -21.37
C ASP A 500 52.10 -37.08 -21.33
N HIS A 501 51.52 -37.37 -22.49
CA HIS A 501 51.51 -38.70 -23.09
C HIS A 501 50.82 -38.60 -24.46
N GLU A 502 51.52 -39.13 -25.46
CA GLU A 502 51.30 -39.09 -26.92
C GLU A 502 49.91 -39.52 -27.39
#